data_AF-A0A0C1CW75-F1
#
_entry.id   AF-A0A0C1CW75-F1
#
_cell.length_a   1.000
_cell.length_b   1.000
_cell.length_c   1.000
_cell.angle_alpha   90.00
_cell.angle_beta   90.00
_cell.angle_gamma   90.00
#
_symmetry.space_group_name_H-M   'P 1'
#
loop_
_entity.id
_entity.type
_entity.pdbx_description
1 polymer ?
#
loop_
_entity_poly.entity_id
_entity_poly.type
_entity_poly.pdbx_seq_one_letter_code
_entity_poly.pdbx_strand_id
1 'polypeptide(L)' 'MNFLFFIVGVLSVALGIFIMLKNKFYKYETSDMLFVTKLKVFLGAAILVLYGLLILINEVKKVIS' A
#
# COMPACT_ATOMS: atom_id res chain seq x y z
N MET A 1 5.27 -14.26 -17.42
CA MET A 1 4.43 -13.41 -16.55
C MET A 1 3.16 -14.15 -16.19
N ASN A 2 2.81 -14.19 -14.90
CA ASN A 2 1.53 -14.74 -14.46
C ASN A 2 0.55 -13.58 -14.24
N PHE A 3 -0.42 -13.47 -15.14
CA PHE A 3 -1.37 -12.34 -15.19
C PHE A 3 -2.18 -12.17 -13.91
N LEU A 4 -2.49 -13.26 -13.21
CA LEU A 4 -3.18 -13.22 -11.92
C LEU A 4 -2.37 -12.48 -10.86
N PHE A 5 -1.08 -12.81 -10.71
CA PHE A 5 -0.21 -12.15 -9.74
C PHE A 5 0.04 -10.68 -10.08
N PHE A 6 0.14 -10.36 -11.37
CA PHE A 6 0.26 -8.98 -11.83
C PHE A 6 -0.98 -8.15 -11.44
N ILE A 7 -2.19 -8.66 -11.74
CA ILE A 7 -3.45 -8.00 -11.37
C ILE A 7 -3.60 -7.84 -9.85
N VAL A 8 -3.26 -8.87 -9.07
CA VAL A 8 -3.28 -8.81 -7.60
C VAL A 8 -2.29 -7.76 -7.07
N GLY A 9 -1.11 -7.65 -7.68
CA GLY A 9 -0.12 -6.62 -7.35
C GLY A 9 -0.65 -5.21 -7.60
N VAL A 10 -1.21 -4.95 -8.79
CA VAL A 10 -1.81 -3.64 -9.12
C VAL A 10 -2.96 -3.30 -8.17
N LEU A 11 -3.87 -4.24 -7.91
CA LEU A 11 -5.01 -4.02 -7.01
C LEU A 11 -4.57 -3.75 -5.57
N SER A 12 -3.54 -4.46 -5.09
CA SER A 12 -3.00 -4.25 -3.74
C SER A 12 -2.38 -2.86 -3.60
N VAL A 13 -1.61 -2.41 -4.60
CA VAL A 13 -1.05 -1.05 -4.62
C VAL A 13 -2.17 -0.01 -4.64
N ALA A 14 -3.18 -0.17 -5.50
CA ALA A 14 -4.29 0.77 -5.62
C ALA A 14 -5.09 0.89 -4.31
N LEU A 15 -5.41 -0.23 -3.67
CA LEU A 15 -6.12 -0.25 -2.38
C LEU A 15 -5.29 0.39 -1.27
N GLY A 16 -4.00 0.08 -1.20
CA GLY A 16 -3.12 0.66 -0.19
C GLY A 16 -3.00 2.18 -0.34
N ILE A 17 -2.85 2.70 -1.57
CA ILE A 17 -2.85 4.15 -1.86
C ILE A 17 -4.20 4.78 -1.50
N PHE A 18 -5.32 4.13 -1.81
CA PHE A 18 -6.64 4.65 -1.46
C PHE A 18 -6.83 4.78 0.06
N ILE A 19 -6.42 3.76 0.82
CA ILE A 19 -6.48 3.78 2.29
C ILE A 19 -5.57 4.86 2.87
N MET A 20 -4.38 5.06 2.30
CA MET A 20 -3.47 6.15 2.69
C MET A 20 -4.10 7.53 2.47
N LEU A 21 -4.70 7.76 1.30
CA LEU A 21 -5.34 9.03 0.96
C LEU A 21 -6.55 9.32 1.84
N LYS A 22 -7.32 8.28 2.21
CA LYS A 22 -8.47 8.40 3.11
C LYS A 22 -8.05 8.65 4.56
N ASN A 23 -6.95 8.04 4.99
CA ASN A 23 -6.39 8.19 6.34
C ASN A 23 -5.30 9.26 6.39
N LYS A 24 -5.54 10.45 5.81
CA LYS A 24 -4.68 11.62 6.00
C LYS A 24 -4.59 11.96 7.49
N PHE A 25 -3.53 11.46 8.12
CA PHE A 25 -3.22 11.65 9.53
C PHE A 25 -2.67 13.05 9.82
N TYR A 26 -2.17 13.75 8.78
CA TYR A 26 -1.58 15.10 8.85
C TYR A 26 -2.52 16.22 9.32
N LYS A 27 -3.82 15.96 9.48
CA LYS A 27 -4.80 16.96 9.94
C LYS A 27 -5.03 16.95 11.46
N TYR A 28 -4.46 15.99 12.19
CA TYR A 28 -4.69 15.80 13.62
C TYR A 28 -3.45 16.17 14.43
N GLU A 29 -3.65 16.74 15.62
CA GLU A 29 -2.56 17.01 16.56
C GLU A 29 -1.93 15.71 17.03
N THR A 30 -0.61 15.72 17.25
CA THR A 30 0.17 14.51 17.58
C THR A 30 -0.19 13.92 18.94
N SER A 31 -0.80 14.72 19.81
CA SER A 31 -1.31 14.37 21.14
C SER A 31 -2.65 13.62 21.10
N ASP A 32 -3.36 13.62 19.97
CA ASP A 32 -4.68 13.00 19.86
C ASP A 32 -4.59 11.49 19.61
N MET A 33 -5.43 10.73 20.31
CA MET A 33 -5.55 9.27 20.12
C MET A 33 -5.96 8.89 18.68
N LEU A 34 -6.65 9.81 17.99
CA LEU A 34 -7.03 9.71 16.58
C LEU A 34 -5.81 9.77 15.64
N PHE A 35 -4.76 10.51 15.98
CA PHE A 35 -3.52 10.56 15.21
C PHE A 35 -2.82 9.20 15.21
N VAL A 36 -2.62 8.61 16.39
CA VAL A 36 -1.97 7.29 16.55
C VAL A 36 -2.74 6.20 15.80
N THR A 37 -4.07 6.24 15.86
CA THR A 37 -4.93 5.27 15.17
C THR A 37 -4.82 5.41 13.65
N LYS A 38 -4.92 6.64 13.11
CA LYS A 38 -4.77 6.89 11.67
C LYS A 38 -3.37 6.59 11.16
N LEU A 39 -2.34 6.86 11.96
CA LEU A 39 -0.95 6.52 11.65
C LEU A 39 -0.75 5.02 11.54
N LYS A 40 -1.26 4.22 12.49
CA LYS A 40 -1.20 2.75 12.41
C LYS A 40 -1.88 2.21 11.15
N VAL A 41 -3.06 2.73 10.81
CA VAL A 41 -3.78 2.34 9.59
C VAL A 41 -3.01 2.75 8.33
N PHE A 42 -2.41 3.95 8.33
CA PHE A 42 -1.57 4.42 7.24
C PHE A 42 -0.32 3.54 7.04
N LEU A 43 0.36 3.18 8.13
CA LEU A 43 1.53 2.27 8.10
C LEU A 43 1.14 0.86 7.63
N GLY A 44 0.00 0.34 8.07
CA GLY A 44 -0.54 -0.93 7.57
C GLY A 44 -0.83 -0.90 6.07
N ALA A 45 -1.43 0.19 5.59
CA ALA A 45 -1.63 0.41 4.17
C ALA A 45 -0.29 0.54 3.41
N ALA A 46 0.74 1.16 4.02
CA ALA A 46 2.07 1.30 3.44
C ALA A 46 2.75 -0.04 3.20
N ILE A 47 2.66 -0.93 4.19
CA ILE A 47 3.17 -2.30 4.07
C ILE A 47 2.45 -3.02 2.93
N LEU A 48 1.14 -2.85 2.80
CA LEU A 48 0.35 -3.47 1.74
C LEU A 48 0.74 -2.95 0.34
N VAL A 49 1.00 -1.65 0.20
CA VAL A 49 1.54 -1.06 -1.04
C VAL A 49 2.92 -1.63 -1.36
N LEU A 50 3.83 -1.72 -0.38
CA LEU A 50 5.17 -2.29 -0.56
C LEU A 50 5.11 -3.75 -1.01
N TYR A 51 4.19 -4.53 -0.45
CA TYR A 51 3.95 -5.92 -0.85
C TYR A 51 3.48 -6.01 -2.31
N GLY A 52 2.50 -5.18 -2.70
CA GLY A 52 2.02 -5.12 -4.08
C GLY A 52 3.12 -4.72 -5.07
N LEU A 53 3.97 -3.75 -4.69
CA LEU A 53 5.14 -3.35 -5.47
C LEU A 53 6.16 -4.48 -5.64
N LEU A 54 6.46 -5.23 -4.58
CA LEU A 54 7.36 -6.39 -4.65
C LEU A 54 6.85 -7.45 -5.63
N ILE A 55 5.55 -7.74 -5.60
CA ILE A 55 4.91 -8.69 -6.53
C ILE A 55 5.06 -8.18 -7.97
N LEU A 56 4.80 -6.89 -8.21
CA LEU A 56 4.95 -6.29 -9.54
C LEU A 56 6.40 -6.33 -10.03
N ILE A 57 7.37 -5.96 -9.19
CA ILE A 57 8.79 -6.02 -9.54
C ILE A 57 9.21 -7.44 -9.89
N ASN A 58 8.75 -8.44 -9.12
CA ASN A 58 9.06 -9.84 -9.39
C ASN A 58 8.47 -10.32 -10.72
N GLU A 59 7.21 -9.96 -11.01
CA GLU A 59 6.57 -10.34 -12.27
C GLU A 59 7.20 -9.62 -13.48
N VAL A 60 7.57 -8.35 -13.34
CA VAL A 60 8.31 -7.60 -14.39
C VAL A 60 9.70 -8.21 -14.62
N LYS A 61 10.40 -8.59 -13.55
CA LYS A 61 11.72 -9.23 -13.67
C LYS A 61 11.66 -10.55 -14.44
N LYS A 62 10.60 -11.35 -14.26
CA LYS A 62 10.34 -12.59 -15.03
C LYS A 62 9.99 -12.37 -16.51
N VAL A 63 9.72 -11.13 -16.93
CA VAL A 63 9.46 -10.78 -18.33
C VAL A 63 10.74 -10.31 -19.01
N ILE A 64 11.59 -9.61 -18.27
CA ILE A 64 12.85 -9.05 -18.77
C ILE A 64 13.97 -10.09 -18.77
N SER A 65 13.99 -11.00 -17.80
CA SER A 65 14.99 -12.08 -17.65
C SER A 65 14.37 -13.44 -17.91
#